data_AF-A0A7X2NES5-F1
#
_entry.id   AF-A0A7X2NES5-F1
#
_cell.length_a   1.000
_cell.length_b   1.000
_cell.length_c   1.000
_cell.angle_alpha   90.00
_cell.angle_beta   90.00
_cell.angle_gamma   90.00
#
_symmetry.space_group_name_H-M   'P 1'
#
loop_
_entity.id
_entity.type
_entity.pdbx_description
1 polymer ?
#
loop_
_entity_poly.entity_id
_entity_poly.type
_entity_poly.pdbx_seq_one_letter_code
_entity_poly.pdbx_strand_id
1 'polypeptide(L)'
;MKKEQPELKLIVGENHGSLISPEMHRRLDRKINTLIERMGDPSEPEDTREKVKDALNHLIRQEEMKIQRVFEKGDEDASQLQWNIAMASRDHIAIDEGFLYRQMERIRSDNESAQMLLENLGRARWAVTRWERVHLLSDTGLKKKRKTK
;
A
#
# COMPACT_ATOMS: atom_id res chain seq x y z
N MET A 1 -35.28 -46.08 -16.25
CA MET A 1 -34.00 -45.40 -16.51
C MET A 1 -33.64 -44.57 -15.29
N LYS A 2 -32.57 -44.93 -14.56
CA LYS A 2 -32.03 -44.06 -13.51
C LYS A 2 -31.49 -42.83 -14.21
N LYS A 3 -32.08 -41.66 -13.96
CA LYS A 3 -31.50 -40.38 -14.38
C LYS A 3 -30.18 -40.27 -13.63
N GLU A 4 -29.06 -40.52 -14.30
CA GLU A 4 -27.75 -40.15 -13.77
C GLU A 4 -27.83 -38.66 -13.46
N GLN A 5 -27.70 -38.32 -12.17
CA GLN A 5 -27.57 -36.93 -11.80
C GLN A 5 -26.27 -36.44 -12.43
N PRO A 6 -26.28 -35.31 -13.17
CA PRO A 6 -25.06 -34.77 -13.74
C PRO A 6 -24.06 -34.52 -12.60
N GLU A 7 -22.82 -35.00 -12.75
CA GLU A 7 -21.74 -34.69 -11.84
C GLU A 7 -21.59 -33.17 -11.73
N LEU A 8 -21.87 -32.63 -10.55
CA LEU A 8 -21.64 -31.23 -10.21
C LEU A 8 -20.13 -30.98 -10.26
N LYS A 9 -19.67 -30.30 -11.32
CA LYS A 9 -18.32 -29.74 -11.34
C LYS A 9 -18.28 -28.57 -10.35
N LEU A 10 -17.28 -28.58 -9.47
CA LEU A 10 -17.00 -27.50 -8.52
C LEU A 10 -15.82 -26.68 -9.06
N ILE A 11 -15.99 -25.37 -9.20
CA ILE A 11 -14.84 -24.49 -9.49
C ILE A 11 -14.14 -24.17 -8.17
N VAL A 12 -12.88 -24.60 -8.06
CA VAL A 12 -11.94 -24.22 -7.00
C VAL A 12 -10.81 -23.43 -7.66
N GLY A 13 -10.52 -22.23 -7.17
CA GLY A 13 -9.40 -21.43 -7.66
C GLY A 13 -8.14 -21.58 -6.82
N GLU A 14 -7.05 -20.96 -7.27
CA GLU A 14 -5.81 -20.90 -6.50
C GLU A 14 -5.95 -19.95 -5.30
N ASN A 15 -5.51 -20.40 -4.12
CA ASN A 15 -5.40 -19.52 -2.97
C ASN A 15 -4.12 -18.69 -3.09
N HIS A 16 -4.28 -17.42 -3.46
CA HIS A 16 -3.20 -16.45 -3.32
C HIS A 16 -3.07 -16.03 -1.84
N GLY A 17 -1.83 -15.82 -1.38
CA GLY A 17 -1.56 -15.28 -0.04
C GLY A 17 -1.80 -13.77 0.03
N SER A 18 -1.84 -13.22 1.24
CA SER A 18 -1.88 -11.77 1.45
C SER A 18 -0.61 -11.10 0.90
N LEU A 19 -0.79 -9.96 0.23
CA LEU A 19 0.30 -9.18 -0.35
C LEU A 19 1.06 -8.34 0.68
N ILE A 20 0.42 -8.00 1.80
CA ILE A 20 0.97 -7.11 2.81
C ILE A 20 1.01 -7.81 4.17
N SER A 21 2.20 -8.09 4.67
CA SER A 21 2.36 -8.68 6.00
C SER A 21 2.39 -7.62 7.11
N PRO A 22 1.87 -7.91 8.32
CA PRO A 22 1.97 -7.02 9.48
C PRO A 22 3.41 -6.68 9.86
N GLU A 23 4.37 -7.55 9.55
CA GLU A 23 5.79 -7.29 9.79
C GLU A 23 6.33 -6.21 8.83
N MET A 24 5.92 -6.23 7.57
CA MET A 24 6.30 -5.20 6.60
C MET A 24 5.83 -3.81 7.05
N HIS A 25 4.59 -3.70 7.56
CA HIS A 25 4.09 -2.46 8.18
C HIS A 25 5.01 -1.95 9.28
N ARG A 26 5.31 -2.80 10.27
CA ARG A 26 6.13 -2.39 11.43
C ARG A 26 7.53 -1.96 11.00
N ARG A 27 8.13 -2.64 10.02
CA ARG A 27 9.45 -2.29 9.48
C ARG A 27 9.42 -0.93 8.78
N LEU A 28 8.40 -0.68 7.97
CA LEU A 28 8.23 0.59 7.26
C LEU A 28 7.99 1.74 8.24
N ASP A 29 7.11 1.57 9.22
CA ASP A 29 6.82 2.59 10.24
C ASP A 29 8.06 2.98 11.03
N ARG A 30 8.85 2.00 11.47
CA ARG A 30 10.13 2.25 12.14
C ARG A 30 11.06 3.06 11.25
N LYS A 31 11.19 2.67 9.97
CA LYS A 31 12.06 3.36 9.01
C LYS A 31 11.61 4.81 8.77
N ILE A 32 10.30 5.04 8.61
CA ILE A 32 9.73 6.38 8.46
C ILE A 32 10.03 7.23 9.69
N ASN A 33 9.76 6.72 10.90
CA ASN A 33 9.98 7.44 12.14
C ASN A 33 11.46 7.81 12.33
N THR A 34 12.38 6.88 12.08
CA THR A 34 13.82 7.16 12.15
C THR A 34 14.25 8.26 11.18
N LEU A 35 13.71 8.28 9.96
CA LEU A 35 14.03 9.34 8.99
C LEU A 35 13.43 10.68 9.41
N ILE A 36 12.22 10.70 9.97
CA ILE A 36 11.59 11.92 10.50
C ILE A 36 12.42 12.51 11.65
N GLU A 37 12.82 11.66 12.60
CA GLU A 37 13.63 12.07 13.75
C GLU A 37 14.96 12.68 13.30
N ARG A 38 15.70 11.98 12.43
CA ARG A 38 17.00 12.46 11.92
C ARG A 38 16.86 13.75 11.10
N MET A 39 15.82 13.87 10.28
CA MET A 39 15.53 15.09 9.53
C MET A 39 15.28 16.28 10.48
N GLY A 40 14.61 16.04 11.60
CA GLY A 40 14.31 17.04 12.62
C GLY A 40 15.46 17.35 13.59
N ASP A 41 16.52 16.54 13.62
CA ASP A 41 17.57 16.61 14.64
C ASP A 41 18.50 17.83 14.43
N PRO A 42 18.46 18.85 15.29
CA PRO A 42 19.31 20.03 15.15
C PRO A 42 20.80 19.75 15.34
N SER A 43 21.18 18.59 15.90
CA SER A 43 22.57 18.18 16.04
C SER A 43 23.17 17.66 14.72
N GLU A 44 22.33 17.26 13.75
CA GLU A 44 22.80 16.85 12.42
C GLU A 44 23.08 18.07 11.52
N PRO A 45 24.15 18.03 10.71
CA PRO A 45 24.43 19.05 9.69
C PRO A 45 23.23 19.27 8.76
N GLU A 46 23.04 20.50 8.29
CA GLU A 46 21.92 20.86 7.39
C GLU A 46 21.91 20.00 6.12
N ASP A 47 23.07 19.79 5.49
CA ASP A 47 23.21 18.92 4.31
C ASP A 47 22.81 17.47 4.59
N THR A 48 23.08 16.97 5.80
CA THR A 48 22.67 15.62 6.21
C THR A 48 21.17 15.56 6.36
N ARG A 49 20.55 16.54 7.04
CA ARG A 49 19.10 16.62 7.18
C ARG A 49 18.39 16.75 5.83
N GLU A 50 18.95 17.50 4.89
CA GLU A 50 18.41 17.63 3.53
C GLU A 50 18.50 16.31 2.76
N LYS A 51 19.59 15.55 2.88
CA LYS A 51 19.69 14.17 2.35
C LYS A 51 18.69 13.21 3.00
N VAL A 52 18.46 13.34 4.31
CA VAL A 52 17.47 12.51 5.02
C VAL A 52 16.05 12.83 4.54
N LYS A 53 15.72 14.11 4.32
CA LYS A 53 14.46 14.55 3.69
C LYS A 53 14.29 13.92 2.30
N ASP A 54 15.32 13.97 1.47
CA ASP A 54 15.26 13.38 0.12
C ASP A 54 15.10 11.86 0.16
N ALA A 55 15.77 11.18 1.10
CA ALA A 55 15.61 9.75 1.34
C ALA A 55 14.18 9.40 1.81
N LEU A 56 13.58 10.24 2.67
CA LEU A 56 12.19 10.09 3.11
C LEU A 56 11.21 10.29 1.95
N ASN A 57 11.40 11.34 1.13
CA ASN A 57 10.61 11.57 -0.08
C ASN A 57 10.72 10.41 -1.08
N HIS A 58 11.92 9.86 -1.27
CA HIS A 58 12.13 8.70 -2.13
C HIS A 58 11.40 7.47 -1.59
N LEU A 59 11.50 7.21 -0.29
CA LEU A 59 10.79 6.11 0.37
C LEU A 59 9.28 6.24 0.20
N ILE A 60 8.73 7.44 0.43
CA ILE A 60 7.29 7.71 0.25
C ILE A 60 6.86 7.31 -1.17
N ARG A 61 7.54 7.81 -2.20
CA ARG A 61 7.20 7.48 -3.60
C ARG A 61 7.28 5.99 -3.90
N GLN A 62 8.31 5.30 -3.38
CA GLN A 62 8.45 3.86 -3.58
C GLN A 62 7.30 3.07 -2.95
N GLU A 63 6.89 3.43 -1.74
CA GLU A 63 5.80 2.75 -1.05
C GLU A 63 4.44 3.09 -1.66
N GLU A 64 4.20 4.32 -2.12
CA GLU A 64 3.00 4.68 -2.87
C GLU A 64 2.81 3.82 -4.12
N MET A 65 3.88 3.61 -4.90
CA MET A 65 3.81 2.74 -6.07
C MET A 65 3.49 1.29 -5.71
N LYS A 66 3.98 0.79 -4.56
CA LYS A 66 3.64 -0.56 -4.10
C LYS A 66 2.19 -0.67 -3.66
N ILE A 67 1.70 0.33 -2.93
CA ILE A 67 0.29 0.39 -2.50
C ILE A 67 -0.63 0.45 -3.71
N GLN A 68 -0.29 1.28 -4.71
CA GLN A 68 -1.05 1.35 -5.96
C GLN A 68 -1.16 -0.03 -6.64
N ARG A 69 -0.07 -0.79 -6.71
CA ARG A 69 -0.09 -2.17 -7.25
C ARG A 69 -0.95 -3.13 -6.43
N VAL A 70 -1.07 -2.93 -5.13
CA VAL A 70 -1.94 -3.76 -4.28
C VAL A 70 -3.40 -3.50 -4.62
N PHE A 71 -3.81 -2.24 -4.79
CA PHE A 71 -5.16 -1.91 -5.23
C PHE A 71 -5.45 -2.44 -6.64
N GLU A 72 -4.54 -2.23 -7.59
CA GLU A 72 -4.66 -2.77 -8.95
C GLU A 72 -4.84 -4.29 -8.94
N LYS A 73 -4.04 -4.99 -8.14
CA LYS A 73 -4.16 -6.44 -8.01
C LYS A 73 -5.46 -6.87 -7.33
N GLY A 74 -5.92 -6.13 -6.33
CA GLY A 74 -7.21 -6.36 -5.68
C GLY A 74 -8.38 -6.23 -6.67
N ASP A 75 -8.34 -5.22 -7.54
CA ASP A 75 -9.34 -4.98 -8.59
C ASP A 75 -9.30 -6.07 -9.69
N GLU A 76 -8.10 -6.49 -10.12
CA GLU A 76 -7.93 -7.63 -11.03
C GLU A 76 -8.52 -8.92 -10.43
N ASP A 77 -8.17 -9.23 -9.18
CA ASP A 77 -8.63 -10.44 -8.50
C ASP A 77 -10.14 -10.42 -8.29
N ALA A 78 -10.72 -9.27 -7.93
CA ALA A 78 -12.17 -9.10 -7.80
C ALA A 78 -12.89 -9.27 -9.15
N SER A 79 -12.35 -8.69 -10.22
CA SER A 79 -12.90 -8.82 -11.57
C SER A 79 -12.88 -10.27 -12.05
N GLN A 80 -11.78 -10.98 -11.80
CA GLN A 80 -11.65 -12.40 -12.14
C GLN A 80 -12.65 -13.26 -11.36
N LEU A 81 -12.87 -12.99 -10.07
CA LEU A 81 -13.88 -13.69 -9.27
C LEU A 81 -15.29 -13.44 -9.82
N GLN A 82 -15.63 -12.20 -10.16
CA GLN A 82 -16.92 -11.86 -10.76
C GLN A 82 -17.14 -12.59 -12.09
N TRP A 83 -16.12 -12.64 -12.95
CA TRP A 83 -16.18 -13.37 -14.21
C TRP A 83 -16.37 -14.89 -14.00
N ASN A 84 -15.62 -15.48 -13.07
CA ASN A 84 -15.76 -16.90 -12.72
C ASN A 84 -17.18 -17.21 -12.22
N ILE A 85 -17.75 -16.35 -11.38
CA ILE A 85 -19.13 -16.50 -10.87
C ILE A 85 -20.15 -16.40 -12.00
N ALA A 86 -20.00 -15.42 -12.90
CA ALA A 86 -20.91 -15.25 -14.03
C ALA A 86 -20.89 -16.47 -14.97
N MET A 87 -19.70 -17.01 -15.25
CA MET A 87 -19.55 -18.23 -16.05
C MET A 87 -20.14 -19.46 -15.36
N ALA A 88 -19.87 -19.64 -14.06
CA ALA A 88 -20.44 -20.74 -13.30
C ALA A 88 -21.97 -20.70 -13.25
N SER A 89 -22.55 -19.50 -13.06
CA SER A 89 -24.01 -19.31 -13.07
C SER A 89 -24.62 -19.63 -14.43
N ARG A 90 -23.93 -19.30 -15.52
CA ARG A 90 -24.38 -19.60 -16.89
C ARG A 90 -24.38 -21.10 -17.18
N ASP A 91 -23.34 -21.80 -16.72
CA ASP A 91 -23.13 -23.22 -17.01
C ASP A 91 -23.73 -24.14 -15.93
N HIS A 92 -24.48 -23.59 -14.96
CA HIS A 92 -25.05 -24.30 -13.80
C HIS A 92 -24.02 -25.11 -13.00
N ILE A 93 -22.80 -24.57 -12.89
CA ILE A 93 -21.67 -25.15 -12.18
C ILE A 93 -21.71 -24.67 -10.72
N ALA A 94 -21.48 -25.57 -9.77
CA ALA A 94 -21.39 -25.19 -8.37
C ALA A 94 -20.10 -24.42 -8.09
N ILE A 95 -20.18 -23.45 -7.17
CA ILE A 95 -19.04 -22.67 -6.72
C ILE A 95 -18.74 -23.02 -5.27
N ASP A 96 -17.46 -23.15 -4.91
CA ASP A 96 -17.05 -23.26 -3.51
C ASP A 96 -17.22 -21.88 -2.84
N GLU A 97 -18.32 -21.70 -2.12
CA GLU A 97 -18.60 -20.49 -1.35
C GLU A 97 -17.51 -20.19 -0.31
N GLY A 98 -16.88 -21.22 0.27
CA GLY A 98 -15.77 -21.07 1.19
C GLY A 98 -14.52 -20.52 0.49
N PHE A 99 -14.28 -20.93 -0.75
CA PHE A 99 -13.22 -20.34 -1.58
C PHE A 99 -13.51 -18.87 -1.89
N LEU A 100 -14.72 -18.53 -2.36
CA LEU A 100 -15.11 -17.15 -2.63
C LEU A 100 -14.95 -16.27 -1.40
N TYR A 101 -15.43 -16.73 -0.24
CA TYR A 101 -15.31 -16.00 1.01
C TYR A 101 -13.84 -15.72 1.36
N ARG A 102 -12.97 -16.73 1.30
CA ARG A 102 -11.53 -16.56 1.58
C ARG A 102 -10.87 -15.56 0.62
N GLN A 103 -11.25 -15.58 -0.66
CA GLN A 103 -10.69 -14.65 -1.64
C GLN A 103 -11.17 -13.21 -1.44
N MET A 104 -12.46 -13.01 -1.16
CA MET A 104 -12.97 -11.67 -0.83
C MET A 104 -12.35 -11.13 0.44
N GLU A 105 -12.23 -11.95 1.49
CA GLU A 105 -11.64 -11.55 2.76
C GLU A 105 -10.15 -11.21 2.61
N ARG A 106 -9.42 -11.94 1.77
CA ARG A 106 -8.04 -11.60 1.41
C ARG A 106 -7.94 -10.24 0.73
N ILE A 107 -8.72 -10.01 -0.33
CA ILE A 107 -8.71 -8.73 -1.08
C ILE A 107 -9.04 -7.58 -0.13
N ARG A 108 -10.06 -7.76 0.72
CA ARG A 108 -10.43 -6.78 1.74
C ARG A 108 -9.28 -6.52 2.72
N SER A 109 -8.66 -7.56 3.29
CA SER A 109 -7.55 -7.44 4.24
C SER A 109 -6.33 -6.75 3.61
N ASP A 110 -6.02 -7.05 2.35
CA ASP A 110 -4.92 -6.41 1.61
C ASP A 110 -5.23 -4.92 1.38
N ASN A 111 -6.47 -4.57 1.01
CA ASN A 111 -6.91 -3.19 0.84
C ASN A 111 -6.89 -2.40 2.16
N GLU A 112 -7.38 -2.99 3.26
CA GLU A 112 -7.32 -2.37 4.59
C GLU A 112 -5.87 -2.11 5.02
N SER A 113 -4.98 -3.07 4.77
CA SER A 113 -3.54 -2.93 5.03
C SER A 113 -2.91 -1.84 4.17
N ALA A 114 -3.20 -1.81 2.87
CA ALA A 114 -2.72 -0.78 1.96
C ALA A 114 -3.19 0.63 2.38
N GLN A 115 -4.44 0.74 2.84
CA GLN A 115 -4.99 2.00 3.34
C GLN A 115 -4.26 2.49 4.60
N MET A 116 -3.98 1.59 5.55
CA MET A 116 -3.17 1.95 6.72
C MET A 116 -1.76 2.43 6.34
N LEU A 117 -1.13 1.81 5.34
CA LEU A 117 0.16 2.28 4.83
C LEU A 117 0.05 3.68 4.22
N LEU A 118 -1.00 3.97 3.45
CA LEU A 118 -1.24 5.30 2.89
C LEU A 118 -1.35 6.37 3.98
N GLU A 119 -2.04 6.08 5.08
CA GLU A 119 -2.15 6.99 6.21
C GLU A 119 -0.78 7.28 6.84
N ASN A 120 0.06 6.26 7.02
CA ASN A 120 1.41 6.42 7.55
C ASN A 120 2.31 7.25 6.60
N LEU A 121 2.18 7.04 5.29
CA LEU A 121 2.84 7.89 4.29
C LEU A 121 2.31 9.33 4.30
N GLY A 122 1.03 9.54 4.59
CA GLY A 122 0.44 10.85 4.82
C GLY A 122 1.11 11.60 5.98
N ARG A 123 1.37 10.91 7.10
CA ARG A 123 2.11 11.47 8.25
C ARG A 123 3.54 11.84 7.86
N ALA A 124 4.22 10.98 7.11
CA ALA A 124 5.57 11.22 6.63
C ALA A 124 5.65 12.47 5.72
N ARG A 125 4.71 12.62 4.79
CA ARG A 125 4.60 13.83 3.95
C ARG A 125 4.39 15.08 4.77
N TRP A 126 3.48 15.03 5.74
CA TRP A 126 3.24 16.18 6.61
C TRP A 126 4.49 16.60 7.38
N ALA A 127 5.28 15.64 7.86
CA ALA A 127 6.55 15.92 8.52
C ALA A 127 7.55 16.62 7.57
N VAL A 128 7.68 16.16 6.32
CA VAL A 128 8.52 16.80 5.30
C VAL A 128 8.05 18.24 5.04
N THR A 129 6.76 18.45 4.74
CA THR A 129 6.22 19.78 4.45
C THR A 129 6.40 20.73 5.63
N ARG A 130 6.22 20.24 6.86
CA ARG A 130 6.45 21.03 8.07
C ARG A 130 7.92 21.43 8.20
N TRP A 131 8.83 20.49 8.01
CA TRP A 131 10.26 20.74 8.06
C TRP A 131 10.67 21.78 7.01
N GLU A 132 10.22 21.64 5.76
CA GLU A 132 10.52 22.57 4.67
C GLU A 132 10.02 23.98 4.99
N ARG A 133 8.81 24.11 5.57
CA ARG A 133 8.28 25.41 5.99
C ARG A 133 9.15 26.07 7.07
N VAL A 134 9.57 25.31 8.08
CA VAL A 134 10.46 25.83 9.14
C VAL A 134 11.82 26.20 8.56
N HIS A 135 12.35 25.37 7.66
CA HIS A 135 13.63 25.60 7.00
C HIS A 135 13.60 26.85 6.12
N LEU A 136 12.55 27.06 5.32
CA LEU A 136 12.37 28.25 4.48
C LEU A 136 12.23 29.56 5.29
N LEU A 137 11.75 29.47 6.53
CA LEU A 137 11.61 30.60 7.45
C LEU A 137 12.87 30.86 8.30
N SER A 138 13.86 29.97 8.26
CA SER A 138 15.14 30.13 8.97
C SER A 138 16.10 31.06 8.22
N ASP A 139 17.07 31.63 8.93
CA ASP A 139 18.09 32.54 8.36
C ASP A 139 18.88 31.91 7.20
N THR A 140 19.12 30.60 7.23
CA THR A 140 19.77 29.87 6.12
C THR A 140 18.83 29.68 4.92
N GLY A 141 17.55 29.37 5.16
CA GLY A 141 16.54 29.30 4.10
C GLY A 141 16.29 30.65 3.40
N LEU A 142 16.26 31.74 4.16
CA LEU A 142 16.13 33.10 3.64
C LEU A 142 17.36 33.53 2.82
N LYS A 143 18.57 33.12 3.22
CA LYS A 143 19.81 33.33 2.45
C LYS A 143 19.82 32.51 1.14
N LYS A 144 19.35 31.27 1.14
CA LYS A 144 19.19 30.44 -0.09
C LYS A 144 18.21 31.10 -1.07
N LYS A 145 17.05 31.58 -0.58
CA LYS A 145 16.02 32.23 -1.40
C LYS A 145 16.46 33.57 -2.03
N ARG A 146 17.40 34.28 -1.39
CA ARG A 146 18.02 35.50 -1.94
C ARG A 146 19.02 35.22 -3.06
N LYS A 147 19.58 34.01 -3.18
CA LYS A 147 20.54 33.65 -4.25
C LYS A 147 19.89 33.12 -5.52
N THR A 148 18.60 32.78 -5.46
CA THR A 148 17.81 32.25 -6.59
C THR A 148 16.86 33.29 -7.22
N LYS A 149 16.94 34.56 -6.80
CA LYS A 149 16.31 35.71 -7.46
C LYS A 149 17.39 36.54 -8.15
#